data_AF-A0A6P0WZS1-F1
#
_entry.id   AF-A0A6P0WZS1-F1
#
_cell.length_a   1.000
_cell.length_b   1.000
_cell.length_c   1.000
_cell.angle_alpha   90.00
_cell.angle_beta   90.00
_cell.angle_gamma   90.00
#
_symmetry.space_group_name_H-M   'P 1'
#
loop_
_entity.id
_entity.type
_entity.pdbx_description
1 polymer ?
#
loop_
_entity_poly.entity_id
_entity_poly.type
_entity_poly.pdbx_seq_one_letter_code
_entity_poly.pdbx_strand_id
1 'polypeptide(L)'
;MVVQIPTNTIETKTQEIAKQLLAATQERKRSFFAQVREQMRWDDKLLDWAMSNPGLRVQLFRFIDSLPALGSNTEIARHLQEYLGEESVELPSALKGMLNFTNADSMPGQIAAKTVSTGVETLAHKYIAGENIKQAIKTIEKLRKDKMAFTLDLLGEAVIAETEAQSYLEGYLNLLEQLTKEAKNWSTVEEIDTADGESLPRVQVSVKLTAFYSQFDPLDPAGSKEKVCDRIRILLRRAQELGAAVHFDMEQYSYKDMTLSIIKELLMEEEFRGRTDIGVTLQGYLRDSLQDLRE
;
A
#
# COMPACT_ATOMS: atom_id res chain seq x y z
N MET A 1 46.65 -3.86 -27.54
CA MET A 1 46.46 -3.52 -26.12
C MET A 1 45.03 -3.89 -25.75
N VAL A 2 44.86 -4.98 -25.00
CA VAL A 2 43.55 -5.35 -24.45
C VAL A 2 43.31 -4.41 -23.28
N VAL A 3 42.29 -3.54 -23.40
CA VAL A 3 41.87 -2.66 -22.31
C VAL A 3 41.32 -3.56 -21.21
N GLN A 4 42.09 -3.73 -20.13
CA GLN A 4 41.58 -4.33 -18.90
C GLN A 4 40.52 -3.39 -18.33
N ILE A 5 39.25 -3.76 -18.50
CA ILE A 5 38.14 -3.13 -17.80
C ILE A 5 38.37 -3.39 -16.31
N PRO A 6 38.50 -2.36 -15.45
CA PRO A 6 38.65 -2.57 -14.02
C PRO A 6 37.46 -3.38 -13.51
N THR A 7 37.71 -4.50 -12.85
CA THR A 7 36.68 -5.25 -12.12
C THR A 7 36.11 -4.31 -11.07
N ASN A 8 34.93 -3.74 -11.35
CA ASN A 8 34.22 -2.88 -10.42
C ASN A 8 33.80 -3.74 -9.22
N THR A 9 34.53 -3.64 -8.12
CA THR A 9 34.35 -4.47 -6.92
C THR A 9 32.95 -4.33 -6.31
N ILE A 10 32.27 -3.21 -6.54
CA ILE A 10 30.88 -3.00 -6.13
C ILE A 10 29.94 -3.86 -6.96
N GLU A 11 30.08 -3.85 -8.29
CA GLU A 11 29.24 -4.66 -9.19
C GLU A 11 29.35 -6.15 -8.87
N THR A 12 30.57 -6.63 -8.64
CA THR A 12 30.80 -8.04 -8.25
C THR A 12 30.06 -8.38 -6.95
N LYS A 13 30.20 -7.55 -5.91
CA LYS A 13 29.50 -7.76 -4.64
C LYS A 13 27.99 -7.69 -4.78
N THR A 14 27.47 -6.75 -5.57
CA THR A 14 26.03 -6.62 -5.87
C THR A 14 25.50 -7.93 -6.48
N GLN A 15 26.21 -8.49 -7.47
CA GLN A 15 25.81 -9.75 -8.09
C GLN A 15 25.90 -10.95 -7.13
N GLU A 16 26.90 -10.98 -6.26
CA GLU A 16 27.04 -12.02 -5.23
C GLU A 16 25.87 -12.00 -4.25
N ILE A 17 25.53 -10.83 -3.71
CA ILE A 17 24.38 -10.65 -2.80
C ILE A 17 23.08 -11.02 -3.53
N ALA A 18 22.89 -10.58 -4.78
CA ALA A 18 21.72 -10.92 -5.57
C ALA A 18 21.55 -12.44 -5.76
N LYS A 19 22.64 -13.16 -6.05
CA LYS A 19 22.62 -14.63 -6.17
C LYS A 19 22.25 -15.30 -4.85
N GLN A 20 22.77 -14.81 -3.71
CA GLN A 20 22.44 -15.33 -2.39
C GLN A 20 20.94 -15.14 -2.07
N LEU A 21 20.39 -13.95 -2.33
CA LEU A 21 18.97 -13.67 -2.13
C LEU A 21 18.07 -14.57 -3.01
N LEU A 22 18.44 -14.74 -4.29
CA LEU A 22 17.70 -15.63 -5.20
C LEU A 22 17.74 -17.08 -4.72
N ALA A 23 18.89 -17.58 -4.29
CA ALA A 23 19.01 -18.93 -3.74
C ALA A 23 18.13 -19.12 -2.50
N ALA A 24 18.17 -18.18 -1.55
CA ALA A 24 17.35 -18.22 -0.33
C ALA A 24 15.83 -18.23 -0.62
N THR A 25 15.39 -17.49 -1.65
CA THR A 25 13.97 -17.49 -2.05
C THR A 25 13.53 -18.81 -2.72
N GLN A 26 14.43 -19.46 -3.48
CA GLN A 26 14.16 -20.75 -4.12
C GLN A 26 14.14 -21.93 -3.14
N GLU A 27 15.01 -21.92 -2.12
CA GLU A 27 15.01 -22.96 -1.07
C GLU A 27 13.72 -22.93 -0.24
N ARG A 28 13.18 -21.74 0.05
CA ARG A 28 11.88 -21.60 0.74
C ARG A 28 10.71 -22.21 -0.06
N LYS A 29 10.76 -22.17 -1.40
CA LYS A 29 9.77 -22.82 -2.27
C LYS A 29 9.84 -24.35 -2.25
N ARG A 30 10.97 -24.95 -1.84
CA ARG A 30 11.15 -26.42 -1.76
C ARG A 30 10.63 -27.05 -0.48
N SER A 31 10.15 -26.26 0.49
CA SER A 31 9.52 -26.82 1.69
C SER A 31 8.16 -27.42 1.34
N PHE A 32 7.96 -28.71 1.61
CA PHE A 32 6.76 -29.50 1.29
C PHE A 32 5.45 -28.83 1.76
N PHE A 33 5.47 -28.09 2.87
CA PHE A 33 4.33 -27.30 3.37
C PHE A 33 4.00 -26.05 2.54
N ALA A 34 5.00 -25.45 1.88
CA ALA A 34 4.80 -24.35 0.94
C ALA A 34 4.22 -24.84 -0.40
N GLN A 35 4.57 -26.05 -0.83
CA GLN A 35 4.08 -26.67 -2.06
C GLN A 35 2.58 -27.00 -1.99
N VAL A 36 2.09 -27.48 -0.85
CA VAL A 36 0.65 -27.71 -0.59
C VAL A 36 -0.12 -26.38 -0.50
N ARG A 37 0.51 -25.33 0.03
CA ARG A 37 -0.06 -23.97 0.09
C ARG A 37 -0.08 -23.29 -1.29
N GLU A 38 0.91 -23.53 -2.14
CA GLU A 38 0.95 -23.09 -3.54
C GLU A 38 -0.12 -23.79 -4.40
N GLN A 39 -0.41 -25.07 -4.13
CA GLN A 39 -1.47 -25.80 -4.83
C GLN A 39 -2.87 -25.21 -4.62
N MET A 40 -3.09 -24.44 -3.54
CA MET A 40 -4.32 -23.69 -3.27
C MET A 40 -4.28 -22.21 -3.70
N ARG A 41 -3.23 -21.71 -4.37
CA ARG A 41 -3.17 -20.33 -4.88
C ARG A 41 -3.82 -20.22 -6.25
N TRP A 42 -5.15 -20.30 -6.30
CA TRP A 42 -5.91 -19.94 -7.50
C TRP A 42 -5.61 -18.50 -7.97
N ASP A 43 -5.37 -17.60 -7.02
CA ASP A 43 -5.13 -16.17 -7.26
C ASP A 43 -3.88 -15.90 -8.11
N ASP A 44 -2.78 -16.64 -7.88
CA ASP A 44 -1.55 -16.49 -8.66
C ASP A 44 -1.76 -16.94 -10.10
N LYS A 45 -2.49 -18.03 -10.32
CA LYS A 45 -2.79 -18.53 -11.66
C LYS A 45 -3.74 -17.61 -12.42
N LEU A 46 -4.71 -17.01 -11.73
CA LEU A 46 -5.61 -16.01 -12.31
C LEU A 46 -4.86 -14.72 -12.67
N LEU A 47 -3.97 -14.25 -11.80
CA LEU A 47 -3.16 -13.06 -12.05
C LEU A 47 -2.16 -13.29 -13.19
N ASP A 48 -1.42 -14.41 -13.18
CA ASP A 48 -0.47 -14.78 -14.24
C ASP A 48 -1.17 -14.90 -15.59
N TRP A 49 -2.38 -15.46 -15.59
CA TRP A 49 -3.17 -15.64 -16.80
C TRP A 49 -3.78 -14.33 -17.30
N ALA A 50 -4.25 -13.46 -16.40
CA ALA A 50 -4.64 -12.08 -16.74
C ALA A 50 -3.44 -11.33 -17.34
N MET A 51 -2.25 -11.46 -16.75
CA MET A 51 -1.04 -10.82 -17.26
C MET A 51 -0.61 -11.34 -18.64
N SER A 52 -1.01 -12.57 -19.00
CA SER A 52 -0.75 -13.18 -20.31
C SER A 52 -1.79 -12.82 -21.38
N ASN A 53 -2.96 -12.30 -20.99
CA ASN A 53 -4.07 -11.98 -21.90
C ASN A 53 -4.53 -10.52 -21.73
N PRO A 54 -4.08 -9.59 -22.59
CA PRO A 54 -4.35 -8.16 -22.41
C PRO A 54 -5.84 -7.80 -22.35
N GLY A 55 -6.70 -8.45 -23.15
CA GLY A 55 -8.14 -8.21 -23.18
C GLY A 55 -8.82 -8.58 -21.86
N LEU A 56 -8.56 -9.79 -21.36
CA LEU A 56 -9.05 -10.19 -20.04
C LEU A 56 -8.53 -9.27 -18.94
N ARG A 57 -7.23 -8.95 -18.93
CA ARG A 57 -6.64 -8.13 -17.87
C ARG A 57 -7.42 -6.84 -17.64
N VAL A 58 -7.75 -6.15 -18.73
CA VAL A 58 -8.48 -4.88 -18.67
C VAL A 58 -9.87 -5.10 -18.08
N GLN A 59 -10.63 -6.07 -18.58
CA GLN A 59 -12.01 -6.27 -18.12
C GLN A 59 -12.09 -6.84 -16.71
N LEU A 60 -11.16 -7.73 -16.34
CA LEU A 60 -11.07 -8.25 -14.99
C LEU A 60 -10.74 -7.13 -13.98
N PHE A 61 -9.80 -6.24 -14.29
CA PHE A 61 -9.48 -5.13 -13.40
C PHE A 61 -10.59 -4.09 -13.31
N ARG A 62 -11.29 -3.77 -14.41
CA ARG A 62 -12.48 -2.90 -14.37
C ARG A 62 -13.62 -3.51 -13.56
N PHE A 63 -13.84 -4.83 -13.71
CA PHE A 63 -14.83 -5.53 -12.90
C PHE A 63 -14.49 -5.47 -11.41
N ILE A 64 -13.24 -5.79 -11.04
CA ILE A 64 -12.76 -5.73 -9.65
C ILE A 64 -12.89 -4.31 -9.08
N ASP A 65 -12.54 -3.28 -9.86
CA ASP A 65 -12.66 -1.86 -9.49
C ASP A 65 -14.12 -1.44 -9.24
N SER A 66 -15.06 -1.94 -10.05
CA SER A 66 -16.49 -1.65 -9.86
C SER A 66 -17.14 -2.41 -8.70
N LEU A 67 -16.54 -3.52 -8.27
CA LEU A 67 -17.16 -4.47 -7.35
C LEU A 67 -17.62 -3.86 -6.01
N PRO A 68 -16.85 -2.98 -5.34
CA PRO A 68 -17.26 -2.36 -4.08
C PRO A 68 -18.52 -1.49 -4.19
N ALA A 69 -18.84 -1.00 -5.39
CA ALA A 69 -20.03 -0.18 -5.65
C ALA A 69 -21.30 -1.02 -5.92
N LEU A 70 -21.17 -2.35 -6.08
CA LEU A 70 -22.29 -3.24 -6.39
C LEU A 70 -23.00 -3.71 -5.11
N GLY A 71 -24.25 -3.30 -4.93
CA GLY A 71 -24.98 -3.51 -3.68
C GLY A 71 -25.68 -4.87 -3.55
N SER A 72 -25.67 -5.68 -4.62
CA SER A 72 -26.36 -6.98 -4.62
C SER A 72 -25.65 -8.03 -5.47
N ASN A 73 -25.84 -9.30 -5.11
CA ASN A 73 -25.33 -10.43 -5.90
C ASN A 73 -25.87 -10.46 -7.34
N THR A 74 -27.10 -9.96 -7.57
CA THR A 74 -27.65 -9.80 -8.92
C THR A 74 -26.83 -8.81 -9.73
N GLU A 75 -26.52 -7.64 -9.18
CA GLU A 75 -25.69 -6.65 -9.86
C GLU A 75 -24.28 -7.20 -10.13
N ILE A 76 -23.70 -7.92 -9.18
CA ILE A 76 -22.39 -8.56 -9.32
C ILE A 76 -22.41 -9.60 -10.43
N ALA A 77 -23.40 -10.49 -10.46
CA ALA A 77 -23.54 -11.51 -11.51
C ALA A 77 -23.71 -10.86 -12.89
N ARG A 78 -24.54 -9.82 -12.99
CA ARG A 78 -24.74 -9.08 -14.24
C ARG A 78 -23.42 -8.45 -14.74
N HIS A 79 -22.72 -7.70 -13.88
CA HIS A 79 -21.45 -7.07 -14.28
C HIS A 79 -20.36 -8.10 -14.59
N LEU A 80 -20.33 -9.23 -13.88
CA LEU A 80 -19.43 -10.33 -14.19
C LEU A 80 -19.64 -10.82 -15.63
N GLN A 81 -20.90 -10.98 -16.05
CA GLN A 81 -21.26 -11.36 -17.42
C GLN A 81 -20.96 -10.27 -18.45
N GLU A 82 -21.23 -9.00 -18.13
CA GLU A 82 -20.96 -7.88 -19.04
C GLU A 82 -19.46 -7.68 -19.29
N TYR A 83 -18.62 -7.74 -18.25
CA TYR A 83 -17.17 -7.55 -18.39
C TYR A 83 -16.47 -8.76 -18.99
N LEU A 84 -16.79 -9.97 -18.50
CA LEU A 84 -16.05 -11.17 -18.88
C LEU A 84 -16.69 -11.91 -20.06
N GLY A 85 -17.95 -11.62 -20.40
CA GLY A 85 -18.66 -12.24 -21.51
C GLY A 85 -18.41 -11.61 -22.89
N GLU A 86 -17.62 -10.53 -22.97
CA GLU A 86 -17.23 -9.92 -24.25
C GLU A 86 -16.52 -10.94 -25.16
N GLU A 87 -16.88 -10.98 -26.46
CA GLU A 87 -16.29 -11.92 -27.42
C GLU A 87 -14.76 -11.78 -27.57
N SER A 88 -14.22 -10.58 -27.32
CA SER A 88 -12.78 -10.30 -27.31
C SER A 88 -12.04 -10.84 -26.08
N VAL A 89 -12.76 -11.34 -25.09
CA VAL A 89 -12.20 -11.89 -23.87
C VAL A 89 -12.11 -13.40 -24.00
N GLU A 90 -10.92 -13.90 -24.29
CA GLU A 90 -10.63 -15.30 -23.99
C GLU A 90 -10.76 -15.49 -22.49
N LEU A 91 -11.37 -16.60 -22.06
CA LEU A 91 -11.57 -16.96 -20.64
C LEU A 91 -10.99 -18.34 -20.34
N PRO A 92 -10.46 -18.59 -19.14
CA PRO A 92 -10.11 -19.93 -18.68
C PRO A 92 -11.39 -20.74 -18.48
N SER A 93 -11.28 -22.05 -18.55
CA SER A 93 -12.41 -22.98 -18.35
C SER A 93 -13.16 -22.74 -17.03
N ALA A 94 -12.44 -22.38 -15.96
CA ALA A 94 -13.03 -22.02 -14.67
C ALA A 94 -13.97 -20.82 -14.75
N LEU A 95 -13.54 -19.70 -15.36
CA LEU A 95 -14.38 -18.49 -15.49
C LEU A 95 -15.51 -18.70 -16.50
N LYS A 96 -15.26 -19.44 -17.60
CA LYS A 96 -16.33 -19.81 -18.55
C LYS A 96 -17.48 -20.54 -17.88
N GLY A 97 -17.18 -21.45 -16.95
CA GLY A 97 -18.19 -22.15 -16.17
C GLY A 97 -19.00 -21.23 -15.26
N MET A 98 -18.35 -20.20 -14.69
CA MET A 98 -19.02 -19.21 -13.85
C MET A 98 -19.98 -18.31 -14.64
N LEU A 99 -19.73 -18.08 -15.93
CA LEU A 99 -20.60 -17.27 -16.79
C LEU A 99 -21.76 -18.05 -17.42
N ASN A 100 -21.88 -19.35 -17.15
CA ASN A 100 -22.90 -20.19 -17.76
C ASN A 100 -24.28 -20.01 -17.10
N PHE A 101 -24.78 -18.79 -17.11
CA PHE A 101 -26.12 -18.41 -16.68
C PHE A 101 -26.70 -17.38 -17.65
N THR A 102 -28.02 -17.47 -17.91
CA THR A 102 -28.72 -16.57 -18.84
C THR A 102 -29.42 -15.41 -18.13
N ASN A 103 -29.60 -15.51 -16.81
CA ASN A 103 -30.20 -14.46 -15.98
C ASN A 103 -29.37 -14.31 -14.69
N ALA A 104 -28.99 -13.09 -14.35
CA ALA A 104 -28.23 -12.75 -13.15
C ALA A 104 -28.97 -13.09 -11.85
N ASP A 105 -30.31 -13.08 -11.86
CA ASP A 105 -31.16 -13.47 -10.72
C ASP A 105 -31.26 -14.99 -10.52
N SER A 106 -30.73 -15.78 -11.47
CA SER A 106 -30.79 -17.24 -11.37
C SER A 106 -29.87 -17.76 -10.26
N MET A 107 -30.22 -18.92 -9.69
CA MET A 107 -29.39 -19.58 -8.68
C MET A 107 -27.92 -19.74 -9.11
N PRO A 108 -27.59 -20.17 -10.34
CA PRO A 108 -26.20 -20.20 -10.80
C PRO A 108 -25.52 -18.82 -10.82
N GLY A 109 -26.22 -17.77 -11.25
CA GLY A 109 -25.69 -16.39 -11.24
C GLY A 109 -25.36 -15.89 -9.83
N GLN A 110 -26.25 -16.15 -8.88
CA GLN A 110 -26.04 -15.79 -7.47
C GLN A 110 -24.85 -16.52 -6.84
N ILE A 111 -24.66 -17.79 -7.18
CA ILE A 111 -23.50 -18.59 -6.74
C ILE A 111 -22.21 -18.04 -7.35
N ALA A 112 -22.23 -17.70 -8.64
CA ALA A 112 -21.08 -17.11 -9.33
C ALA A 112 -20.69 -15.76 -8.70
N ALA A 113 -21.67 -14.89 -8.44
CA ALA A 113 -21.47 -13.61 -7.76
C ALA A 113 -20.81 -13.78 -6.38
N LYS A 114 -21.36 -14.65 -5.54
CA LYS A 114 -20.80 -14.89 -4.22
C LYS A 114 -19.38 -15.44 -4.28
N THR A 115 -19.13 -16.36 -5.22
CA THR A 115 -17.80 -16.96 -5.42
C THR A 115 -16.78 -15.90 -5.82
N VAL A 116 -17.11 -15.03 -6.78
CA VAL A 116 -16.18 -14.00 -7.24
C VAL A 116 -15.95 -12.92 -6.17
N SER A 117 -17.00 -12.48 -5.47
CA SER A 117 -16.86 -11.48 -4.41
C SER A 117 -15.98 -11.96 -3.27
N THR A 118 -16.21 -13.19 -2.77
CA THR A 118 -15.36 -13.77 -1.73
C THR A 118 -13.92 -13.99 -2.22
N GLY A 119 -13.74 -14.33 -3.50
CA GLY A 119 -12.41 -14.45 -4.11
C GLY A 119 -11.65 -13.11 -4.12
N VAL A 120 -12.31 -12.04 -4.57
CA VAL A 120 -11.73 -10.68 -4.60
C VAL A 120 -11.47 -10.15 -3.19
N GLU A 121 -12.39 -10.37 -2.25
CA GLU A 121 -12.22 -10.03 -0.84
C GLU A 121 -11.00 -10.76 -0.23
N THR A 122 -10.84 -12.05 -0.51
CA THR A 122 -9.69 -12.84 -0.06
C THR A 122 -8.38 -12.31 -0.64
N LEU A 123 -8.39 -11.86 -1.90
CA LEU A 123 -7.24 -11.23 -2.55
C LEU A 123 -6.91 -9.89 -1.88
N ALA A 124 -7.90 -9.05 -1.59
CA ALA A 124 -7.72 -7.77 -0.92
C ALA A 124 -7.09 -7.94 0.48
N HIS A 125 -7.53 -8.93 1.26
CA HIS A 125 -6.98 -9.26 2.59
C HIS A 125 -5.48 -9.66 2.58
N LYS A 126 -4.88 -9.97 1.43
CA LYS A 126 -3.43 -10.18 1.33
C LYS A 126 -2.63 -8.88 1.39
N TYR A 127 -3.26 -7.77 1.04
CA TYR A 127 -2.63 -6.45 0.94
C TYR A 127 -3.11 -5.47 2.02
N ILE A 128 -4.20 -5.79 2.71
CA ILE A 128 -4.78 -4.96 3.78
C ILE A 128 -4.53 -5.62 5.14
N ALA A 129 -3.93 -4.88 6.08
CA ALA A 129 -3.60 -5.40 7.41
C ALA A 129 -4.85 -5.67 8.29
N GLY A 130 -5.97 -5.03 7.98
CA GLY A 130 -7.27 -5.22 8.61
C GLY A 130 -8.21 -4.06 8.30
N GLU A 131 -9.51 -4.30 8.41
CA GLU A 131 -10.57 -3.30 8.21
C GLU A 131 -10.77 -2.38 9.43
N ASN A 132 -10.21 -2.78 10.57
CA ASN A 132 -10.24 -2.01 11.81
C ASN A 132 -8.96 -2.23 12.61
N ILE A 133 -8.74 -1.33 13.56
CA ILE A 133 -7.54 -1.29 14.39
C ILE A 133 -7.25 -2.62 15.10
N LYS A 134 -8.27 -3.34 15.58
CA LYS A 134 -8.07 -4.62 16.28
C LYS A 134 -7.52 -5.70 15.34
N GLN A 135 -7.96 -5.72 14.09
CA GLN A 135 -7.42 -6.63 13.08
C GLN A 135 -6.01 -6.20 12.68
N ALA A 136 -5.77 -4.91 12.46
CA ALA A 136 -4.46 -4.37 12.14
C ALA A 136 -3.41 -4.70 13.21
N ILE A 137 -3.73 -4.53 14.50
CA ILE A 137 -2.85 -4.88 15.63
C ILE A 137 -2.46 -6.36 15.58
N LYS A 138 -3.42 -7.28 15.35
CA LYS A 138 -3.11 -8.72 15.24
C LYS A 138 -2.15 -9.03 14.11
N THR A 139 -2.32 -8.34 12.97
CA THR A 139 -1.41 -8.47 11.83
C THR A 139 -0.02 -7.92 12.18
N ILE A 140 0.06 -6.76 12.80
CA ILE A 140 1.31 -6.14 13.27
C ILE A 140 2.05 -7.04 14.26
N GLU A 141 1.37 -7.60 15.26
CA GLU A 141 1.98 -8.50 16.23
C GLU A 141 2.57 -9.76 15.59
N LYS A 142 1.91 -10.26 14.54
CA LYS A 142 2.44 -11.38 13.74
C LYS A 142 3.69 -10.96 12.97
N LEU A 143 3.67 -9.80 12.29
CA LEU A 143 4.84 -9.27 11.58
C LEU A 143 6.02 -9.04 12.53
N ARG A 144 5.78 -8.49 13.72
CA ARG A 144 6.82 -8.30 14.75
C ARG A 144 7.43 -9.62 15.22
N LYS A 145 6.62 -10.68 15.40
CA LYS A 145 7.13 -12.05 15.70
C LYS A 145 8.03 -12.59 14.59
N ASP A 146 7.71 -12.23 13.34
CA ASP A 146 8.49 -12.56 12.15
C ASP A 146 9.67 -11.57 11.92
N LYS A 147 9.95 -10.68 12.90
CA LYS A 147 11.02 -9.67 12.87
C LYS A 147 10.88 -8.68 11.72
N MET A 148 9.64 -8.26 11.44
CA MET A 148 9.32 -7.24 10.45
C MET A 148 8.71 -6.02 11.14
N ALA A 149 9.28 -4.84 10.86
CA ALA A 149 8.70 -3.56 11.23
C ALA A 149 7.47 -3.24 10.34
N PHE A 150 6.81 -2.12 10.60
CA PHE A 150 5.67 -1.66 9.81
C PHE A 150 5.61 -0.14 9.76
N THR A 151 4.98 0.37 8.71
CA THR A 151 4.32 1.68 8.69
C THR A 151 2.87 1.43 8.29
N LEU A 152 1.92 2.12 8.91
CA LEU A 152 0.49 1.94 8.64
C LEU A 152 -0.06 3.14 7.84
N ASP A 153 -0.69 2.85 6.70
CA ASP A 153 -1.45 3.80 5.88
C ASP A 153 -2.95 3.55 6.09
N LEU A 154 -3.70 4.61 6.38
CA LEU A 154 -5.17 4.56 6.39
C LEU A 154 -5.67 4.65 4.95
N LEU A 155 -6.24 3.54 4.48
CA LEU A 155 -6.91 3.49 3.19
C LEU A 155 -8.16 4.39 3.22
N GLY A 156 -8.32 5.19 2.17
CA GLY A 156 -9.46 6.07 1.99
C GLY A 156 -9.61 6.46 0.52
N GLU A 157 -10.79 6.95 0.18
CA GLU A 157 -11.06 7.55 -1.13
C GLU A 157 -10.42 8.95 -1.22
N ALA A 158 -10.46 9.55 -2.41
CA ALA A 158 -10.00 10.91 -2.59
C ALA A 158 -10.80 11.86 -1.68
N VAL A 159 -10.09 12.69 -0.93
CA VAL A 159 -10.70 13.70 -0.05
C VAL A 159 -11.21 14.84 -0.91
N ILE A 160 -12.53 15.00 -0.98
CA ILE A 160 -13.22 16.02 -1.80
C ILE A 160 -14.00 17.03 -0.97
N ALA A 161 -14.10 16.83 0.35
CA ALA A 161 -14.69 17.77 1.28
C ALA A 161 -13.81 18.05 2.51
N GLU A 162 -13.90 19.26 3.07
CA GLU A 162 -13.14 19.62 4.28
C GLU A 162 -13.52 18.79 5.51
N THR A 163 -14.75 18.28 5.55
CA THR A 163 -15.18 17.32 6.58
C THR A 163 -14.45 16.00 6.47
N GLU A 164 -14.16 15.53 5.25
CA GLU A 164 -13.38 14.32 5.01
C GLU A 164 -11.91 14.53 5.37
N ALA A 165 -11.33 15.70 5.05
CA ALA A 165 -9.97 16.07 5.47
C ALA A 165 -9.84 16.10 7.00
N GLN A 166 -10.88 16.60 7.68
CA GLN A 166 -10.95 16.59 9.14
C GLN A 166 -11.05 15.15 9.68
N SER A 167 -11.93 14.32 9.10
CA SER A 167 -12.04 12.91 9.48
C SER A 167 -10.77 12.11 9.21
N TYR A 168 -10.02 12.44 8.17
CA TYR A 168 -8.70 11.86 7.87
C TYR A 168 -7.70 12.16 8.99
N LEU A 169 -7.57 13.43 9.38
CA LEU A 169 -6.73 13.83 10.51
C LEU A 169 -7.15 13.11 11.80
N GLU A 170 -8.43 13.15 12.15
CA GLU A 170 -8.96 12.48 13.35
C GLU A 170 -8.69 10.97 13.34
N GLY A 171 -8.79 10.35 12.16
CA GLY A 171 -8.42 8.95 11.93
C GLY A 171 -6.97 8.66 12.33
N TYR A 172 -6.01 9.49 11.88
CA TYR A 172 -4.61 9.32 12.25
C TYR A 172 -4.34 9.61 13.73
N LEU A 173 -4.94 10.65 14.31
CA LEU A 173 -4.76 10.96 15.73
C LEU A 173 -5.25 9.79 16.60
N ASN A 174 -6.41 9.24 16.28
CA ASN A 174 -6.99 8.10 16.95
C ASN A 174 -6.15 6.82 16.75
N LEU A 175 -5.66 6.61 15.53
CA LEU A 175 -4.80 5.48 15.19
C LEU A 175 -3.50 5.51 15.99
N LEU A 176 -2.80 6.65 16.01
CA LEU A 176 -1.56 6.83 16.75
C LEU A 176 -1.75 6.55 18.23
N GLU A 177 -2.83 7.04 18.82
CA GLU A 177 -3.12 6.82 20.24
C GLU A 177 -3.38 5.34 20.57
N GLN A 178 -4.21 4.67 19.76
CA GLN A 178 -4.50 3.25 19.96
C GLN A 178 -3.27 2.36 19.73
N LEU A 179 -2.51 2.59 18.65
CA LEU A 179 -1.30 1.82 18.36
C LEU A 179 -0.24 2.04 19.44
N THR A 180 -0.01 3.27 19.88
CA THR A 180 0.98 3.58 20.91
C THR A 180 0.60 2.96 22.25
N LYS A 181 -0.69 2.93 22.57
CA LYS A 181 -1.18 2.23 23.78
C LYS A 181 -0.85 0.74 23.74
N GLU A 182 -1.10 0.08 22.61
CA GLU A 182 -0.79 -1.35 22.46
C GLU A 182 0.71 -1.62 22.38
N ALA A 183 1.49 -0.71 21.76
CA ALA A 183 2.94 -0.85 21.61
C ALA A 183 3.70 -0.92 22.95
N LYS A 184 3.12 -0.40 24.03
CA LYS A 184 3.65 -0.53 25.40
C LYS A 184 3.71 -1.98 25.88
N ASN A 185 2.87 -2.86 25.31
CA ASN A 185 2.82 -4.28 25.65
C ASN A 185 3.77 -5.13 24.77
N TRP A 186 4.38 -4.55 23.74
CA TRP A 186 5.28 -5.30 22.87
C TRP A 186 6.66 -5.49 23.50
N SER A 187 7.19 -6.71 23.40
CA SER A 187 8.59 -6.96 23.70
C SER A 187 9.49 -6.27 22.68
N THR A 188 10.66 -5.83 23.12
CA THR A 188 11.71 -5.31 22.23
C THR A 188 12.17 -6.42 21.29
N VAL A 189 12.33 -6.09 20.01
CA VAL A 189 12.91 -6.94 18.98
C VAL A 189 14.07 -6.17 18.35
N GLU A 190 15.31 -6.53 18.70
CA GLU A 190 16.52 -5.77 18.32
C GLU A 190 16.63 -5.52 16.82
N GLU A 191 16.23 -6.48 15.97
CA GLU A 191 16.34 -6.34 14.52
C GLU A 191 15.41 -5.29 13.89
N ILE A 192 14.40 -4.81 14.63
CA ILE A 192 13.40 -3.86 14.11
C ILE A 192 13.13 -2.66 15.02
N ASP A 193 13.50 -2.75 16.30
CA ASP A 193 13.30 -1.68 17.28
C ASP A 193 14.62 -0.90 17.57
N THR A 194 15.75 -1.31 16.97
CA THR A 194 17.06 -0.68 17.13
C THR A 194 17.77 -0.55 15.78
N ALA A 195 18.40 0.59 15.51
CA ALA A 195 19.34 0.78 14.40
C ALA A 195 20.53 1.64 14.84
N ASP A 196 21.75 1.24 14.47
CA ASP A 196 22.99 1.94 14.83
C ASP A 196 23.16 2.26 16.34
N GLY A 197 22.56 1.43 17.20
CA GLY A 197 22.57 1.60 18.66
C GLY A 197 21.52 2.55 19.21
N GLU A 198 20.65 3.10 18.36
CA GLU A 198 19.54 3.97 18.74
C GLU A 198 18.21 3.23 18.67
N SER A 199 17.28 3.56 19.58
CA SER A 199 15.95 2.99 19.57
C SER A 199 15.09 3.64 18.49
N LEU A 200 14.44 2.81 17.67
CA LEU A 200 13.51 3.26 16.65
C LEU A 200 12.08 3.41 17.21
N PRO A 201 11.28 4.34 16.67
CA PRO A 201 9.85 4.40 16.95
C PRO A 201 9.18 3.07 16.57
N ARG A 202 8.53 2.44 17.55
CA ARG A 202 7.80 1.17 17.36
C ARG A 202 6.50 1.35 16.58
N VAL A 203 5.95 2.56 16.59
CA VAL A 203 4.74 2.95 15.87
C VAL A 203 5.14 3.95 14.80
N GLN A 204 4.75 3.65 13.57
CA GLN A 204 5.02 4.49 12.41
C GLN A 204 3.77 4.51 11.52
N VAL A 205 3.46 5.67 10.96
CA VAL A 205 2.35 5.85 10.02
C VAL A 205 2.84 6.53 8.75
N SER A 206 2.25 6.17 7.62
CA SER A 206 2.45 6.83 6.33
C SER A 206 1.22 7.68 6.03
N VAL A 207 1.41 8.92 5.60
CA VAL A 207 0.33 9.85 5.31
C VAL A 207 0.49 10.48 3.93
N LYS A 208 -0.63 10.80 3.29
CA LYS A 208 -0.68 11.48 1.98
C LYS A 208 -1.04 12.95 2.21
N LEU A 209 -0.29 13.84 1.56
CA LEU A 209 -0.42 15.27 1.80
C LEU A 209 -1.76 15.81 1.29
N THR A 210 -2.21 15.30 0.14
CA THR A 210 -3.48 15.71 -0.48
C THR A 210 -4.70 15.38 0.39
N ALA A 211 -4.63 14.34 1.22
CA ALA A 211 -5.73 13.94 2.08
C ALA A 211 -5.95 14.89 3.28
N PHE A 212 -5.01 15.80 3.54
CA PHE A 212 -5.20 16.87 4.53
C PHE A 212 -5.93 18.08 3.98
N TYR A 213 -6.25 18.17 2.69
CA TYR A 213 -6.98 19.32 2.16
C TYR A 213 -7.74 18.97 0.88
N SER A 214 -9.06 19.19 0.87
CA SER A 214 -9.90 18.77 -0.26
C SER A 214 -9.65 19.54 -1.56
N GLN A 215 -9.06 20.73 -1.47
CA GLN A 215 -8.72 21.56 -2.62
C GLN A 215 -7.21 21.67 -2.80
N PHE A 216 -6.47 20.60 -2.49
CA PHE A 216 -5.03 20.55 -2.73
C PHE A 216 -4.74 20.72 -4.22
N ASP A 217 -4.33 21.94 -4.61
CA ASP A 217 -4.20 22.33 -6.00
C ASP A 217 -2.88 23.07 -6.25
N PRO A 218 -2.03 22.54 -7.16
CA PRO A 218 -0.85 23.23 -7.69
C PRO A 218 -1.06 24.66 -8.17
N LEU A 219 -2.30 25.02 -8.56
CA LEU A 219 -2.65 26.36 -9.02
C LEU A 219 -2.87 27.37 -7.89
N ASP A 220 -3.12 26.91 -6.66
CA ASP A 220 -3.13 27.75 -5.44
C ASP A 220 -2.15 27.19 -4.39
N PRO A 221 -0.84 27.38 -4.60
CA PRO A 221 0.17 26.85 -3.69
C PRO A 221 0.14 27.50 -2.31
N ALA A 222 -0.23 28.77 -2.21
CA ALA A 222 -0.28 29.48 -0.95
C ALA A 222 -1.45 28.99 -0.08
N GLY A 223 -2.66 28.91 -0.66
CA GLY A 223 -3.85 28.42 0.03
C GLY A 223 -3.73 26.94 0.41
N SER A 224 -3.24 26.12 -0.51
CA SER A 224 -3.00 24.68 -0.25
C SER A 224 -2.03 24.50 0.92
N LYS A 225 -0.89 25.20 0.89
CA LYS A 225 0.11 25.12 1.95
C LYS A 225 -0.43 25.54 3.31
N GLU A 226 -1.14 26.68 3.39
CA GLU A 226 -1.67 27.18 4.66
C GLU A 226 -2.55 26.12 5.35
N LYS A 227 -3.54 25.58 4.62
CA LYS A 227 -4.51 24.61 5.18
C LYS A 227 -3.87 23.27 5.52
N VAL A 228 -2.97 22.79 4.68
CA VAL A 228 -2.27 21.53 4.88
C VAL A 228 -1.33 21.62 6.08
N CYS A 229 -0.52 22.68 6.17
CA CYS A 229 0.43 22.86 7.27
C CYS A 229 -0.28 22.87 8.64
N ASP A 230 -1.44 23.54 8.77
CA ASP A 230 -2.18 23.59 10.03
C ASP A 230 -2.54 22.19 10.55
N ARG A 231 -3.04 21.31 9.68
CA ARG A 231 -3.39 19.93 10.05
C ARG A 231 -2.16 19.07 10.31
N ILE A 232 -1.10 19.23 9.52
CA ILE A 232 0.14 18.47 9.72
C ILE A 232 0.82 18.87 11.03
N ARG A 233 0.84 20.15 11.41
CA ARG A 233 1.35 20.58 12.73
C ARG A 233 0.65 19.84 13.86
N ILE A 234 -0.68 19.70 13.79
CA ILE A 234 -1.46 18.95 14.79
C ILE A 234 -1.02 17.48 14.81
N LEU A 235 -0.93 16.83 13.65
CA LEU A 235 -0.48 15.43 13.55
C LEU A 235 0.93 15.24 14.12
N LEU A 236 1.88 16.07 13.69
CA LEU A 236 3.29 15.96 14.06
C LEU A 236 3.49 16.18 15.56
N ARG A 237 2.83 17.18 16.15
CA ARG A 237 2.86 17.41 17.61
C ARG A 237 2.33 16.18 18.36
N ARG A 238 1.19 15.63 17.92
CA ARG A 238 0.62 14.43 18.54
C ARG A 238 1.54 13.21 18.40
N ALA A 239 2.15 13.03 17.24
CA ALA A 239 3.09 11.94 17.00
C ALA A 239 4.32 12.05 17.93
N GLN A 240 4.85 13.27 18.12
CA GLN A 240 5.96 13.53 19.04
C GLN A 240 5.60 13.21 20.50
N GLU A 241 4.42 13.64 20.96
CA GLU A 241 3.92 13.32 22.32
C GLU A 241 3.84 11.82 22.57
N LEU A 242 3.53 11.04 21.53
CA LEU A 242 3.35 9.60 21.58
C LEU A 242 4.64 8.81 21.29
N GLY A 243 5.70 9.48 20.81
CA GLY A 243 6.93 8.81 20.36
C GLY A 243 6.74 7.95 19.11
N ALA A 244 5.86 8.39 18.20
CA ALA A 244 5.55 7.72 16.95
C ALA A 244 6.15 8.46 15.75
N ALA A 245 6.63 7.70 14.75
CA ALA A 245 7.16 8.27 13.51
C ALA A 245 6.05 8.57 12.49
N VAL A 246 6.30 9.57 11.65
CA VAL A 246 5.41 9.95 10.54
C VAL A 246 6.20 9.99 9.24
N HIS A 247 5.72 9.28 8.22
CA HIS A 247 6.29 9.29 6.88
C HIS A 247 5.32 9.95 5.92
N PHE A 248 5.80 10.92 5.14
CA PHE A 248 5.04 11.53 4.06
C PHE A 248 5.24 10.75 2.78
N ASP A 249 4.15 10.23 2.24
CA ASP A 249 4.12 9.56 0.95
C ASP A 249 4.18 10.59 -0.18
N MET A 250 4.77 10.19 -1.31
CA MET A 250 4.81 11.00 -2.53
C MET A 250 3.78 10.49 -3.53
N GLU A 251 2.92 11.41 -3.97
CA GLU A 251 1.74 11.12 -4.80
C GLU A 251 2.03 11.33 -6.30
N GLN A 252 1.04 11.75 -7.09
CA GLN A 252 1.26 11.99 -8.52
C GLN A 252 2.29 13.11 -8.76
N TYR A 253 2.99 13.05 -9.88
CA TYR A 253 4.03 14.02 -10.26
C TYR A 253 3.53 15.47 -10.21
N SER A 254 2.27 15.72 -10.55
CA SER A 254 1.63 17.05 -10.48
C SER A 254 1.68 17.69 -9.09
N TYR A 255 1.75 16.88 -8.03
CA TYR A 255 1.80 17.35 -6.64
C TYR A 255 3.22 17.35 -6.07
N LYS A 256 4.18 16.70 -6.73
CA LYS A 256 5.52 16.42 -6.19
C LYS A 256 6.26 17.67 -5.70
N ASP A 257 6.41 18.68 -6.56
CA ASP A 257 7.15 19.91 -6.22
C ASP A 257 6.49 20.66 -5.06
N MET A 258 5.15 20.72 -5.06
CA MET A 258 4.39 21.33 -3.98
C MET A 258 4.54 20.57 -2.66
N THR A 259 4.41 19.25 -2.69
CA THR A 259 4.58 18.38 -1.52
C THR A 259 5.97 18.57 -0.91
N LEU A 260 7.03 18.54 -1.73
CA LEU A 260 8.40 18.78 -1.26
C LEU A 260 8.56 20.20 -0.70
N SER A 261 8.03 21.22 -1.36
CA SER A 261 8.11 22.60 -0.88
C SER A 261 7.41 22.79 0.47
N ILE A 262 6.20 22.24 0.63
CA ILE A 262 5.43 22.33 1.87
C ILE A 262 6.17 21.63 3.01
N ILE A 263 6.63 20.40 2.79
CA ILE A 263 7.30 19.62 3.82
C ILE A 263 8.65 20.26 4.19
N LYS A 264 9.45 20.70 3.22
CA LYS A 264 10.73 21.37 3.50
C LYS A 264 10.52 22.60 4.38
N GLU A 265 9.58 23.46 4.06
CA GLU A 265 9.35 24.66 4.86
C GLU A 265 8.80 24.34 6.26
N LEU A 266 7.82 23.44 6.33
CA LEU A 266 7.24 23.00 7.60
C LEU A 266 8.30 22.42 8.53
N LEU A 267 9.17 21.53 8.02
CA LEU A 267 10.20 20.88 8.82
C LEU A 267 11.34 21.82 9.22
N MET A 268 11.43 23.03 8.66
CA MET A 268 12.36 24.06 9.10
C MET A 268 11.83 24.88 10.29
N GLU A 269 10.57 24.72 10.68
CA GLU A 269 10.02 25.30 11.91
C GLU A 269 10.77 24.79 13.15
N GLU A 270 10.91 25.65 14.17
CA GLU A 270 11.75 25.38 15.37
C GLU A 270 11.34 24.09 16.10
N GLU A 271 10.05 23.78 16.15
CA GLU A 271 9.53 22.57 16.81
C GLU A 271 9.79 21.27 16.05
N PHE A 272 10.14 21.32 14.75
CA PHE A 272 10.32 20.13 13.91
C PHE A 272 11.74 19.91 13.39
N ARG A 273 12.55 20.96 13.21
CA ARG A 273 13.90 20.88 12.59
C ARG A 273 14.89 19.90 13.20
N GLY A 274 14.69 19.53 14.47
CA GLY A 274 15.55 18.58 15.20
C GLY A 274 15.04 17.14 15.21
N ARG A 275 13.89 16.87 14.58
CA ARG A 275 13.23 15.57 14.62
C ARG A 275 13.89 14.58 13.67
N THR A 276 14.08 13.36 14.15
CA THR A 276 14.63 12.22 13.39
C THR A 276 13.57 11.15 13.09
N ASP A 277 12.35 11.34 13.57
CA ASP A 277 11.20 10.45 13.45
C ASP A 277 10.22 10.89 12.34
N ILE A 278 10.69 11.72 11.40
CA ILE A 278 9.92 12.18 10.24
C ILE A 278 10.62 11.74 8.95
N GLY A 279 9.88 11.08 8.06
CA GLY A 279 10.38 10.64 6.76
C GLY A 279 9.64 11.29 5.59
N VAL A 280 10.30 11.37 4.43
CA VAL A 280 9.72 11.84 3.17
C VAL A 280 10.09 10.88 2.05
N THR A 281 9.12 10.52 1.23
CA THR A 281 9.33 9.61 0.09
C THR A 281 9.85 10.36 -1.13
N LEU A 282 10.88 9.80 -1.78
CA LEU A 282 11.34 10.22 -3.10
C LEU A 282 11.19 9.06 -4.10
N GLN A 283 10.70 9.36 -5.30
CA GLN A 283 10.36 8.35 -6.29
C GLN A 283 11.51 8.16 -7.29
N GLY A 284 12.32 7.11 -7.11
CA GLY A 284 13.53 6.85 -7.94
C GLY A 284 13.28 6.61 -9.43
N TYR A 285 12.03 6.44 -9.86
CA TYR A 285 11.65 6.33 -11.28
C TYR A 285 11.57 7.69 -12.02
N LEU A 286 11.59 8.82 -11.30
CA LEU A 286 11.50 10.14 -11.89
C LEU A 286 12.86 10.65 -12.36
N ARG A 287 12.85 11.41 -13.46
CA ARG A 287 14.07 11.95 -14.08
C ARG A 287 14.76 13.00 -13.21
N ASP A 288 13.99 13.71 -12.40
CA ASP A 288 14.41 14.79 -11.51
C ASP A 288 14.63 14.33 -10.06
N SER A 289 14.38 13.05 -9.73
CA SER A 289 14.54 12.52 -8.37
C SER A 289 15.94 12.71 -7.76
N LEU A 290 16.99 12.64 -8.59
CA LEU A 290 18.36 12.90 -8.14
C LEU A 290 18.59 14.37 -7.78
N GLN A 291 17.91 15.29 -8.48
CA GLN A 291 17.96 16.70 -8.14
C GLN A 291 17.20 16.95 -6.83
N ASP A 292 15.98 16.42 -6.71
CA ASP A 292 15.16 16.53 -5.50
C ASP A 292 15.88 16.01 -4.25
N LEU A 293 16.67 14.92 -4.38
CA LEU A 293 17.46 14.35 -3.28
C LEU A 293 18.62 15.25 -2.82
N ARG A 294 19.17 16.07 -3.72
CA ARG A 294 20.32 16.94 -3.42
C ARG A 294 19.92 18.25 -2.76
N GLU A 295 18.71 18.71 -3.04
CA GLU A 295 18.12 19.94 -2.53
C GLU A 295 17.44 19.74 -1.17
#